data_AF-A0A1B9LF18-F1
#
_entry.id   AF-A0A1B9LF18-F1
#
_cell.length_a   1.000
_cell.length_b   1.000
_cell.length_c   1.000
_cell.angle_alpha   90.00
_cell.angle_beta   90.00
_cell.angle_gamma   90.00
#
_symmetry.space_group_name_H-M   'P 1'
#
loop_
_entity.id
_entity.type
_entity.pdbx_description
1 polymer ?
#
loop_
_entity_poly.entity_id
_entity_poly.type
_entity_poly.pdbx_seq_one_letter_code
_entity_poly.pdbx_strand_id
1 'polypeptide(L)'
;MKKLSILALVLFVSIVSAEQKALSLTAKQFNNGVKQYFKTIPQCSTIKVDEMRLFNDGANGYQEFKQENITFAVILKIDEKNKLTNIQITSSTNAKNEQSRQGMLCSTYAVMRMLQPKLASKEDALKQAGHLWELAKDAPFEMTYFNDRIKAQFVPFEINVYTN
;
A
#
# COMPACT_ATOMS: atom_id res chain seq x y z
N MET A 1 17.08 -49.59 40.16
CA MET A 1 17.32 -49.24 38.75
C MET A 1 15.99 -48.86 38.10
N LYS A 2 15.65 -47.57 38.01
CA LYS A 2 14.43 -47.08 37.35
C LYS A 2 14.82 -46.46 36.00
N LYS A 3 14.37 -47.06 34.90
CA LYS A 3 14.51 -46.50 33.55
C LYS A 3 13.42 -45.44 33.36
N LEU A 4 13.81 -44.18 33.22
CA LEU A 4 12.92 -43.10 32.80
C LEU A 4 12.91 -43.07 31.26
N SER A 5 11.79 -43.43 30.65
CA SER A 5 11.55 -43.19 29.23
C SER A 5 11.13 -41.74 29.04
N ILE A 6 11.96 -40.94 28.39
CA ILE A 6 11.61 -39.57 27.98
C ILE A 6 10.84 -39.67 26.66
N LEU A 7 9.53 -39.43 26.74
CA LEU A 7 8.65 -39.27 25.58
C LEU A 7 8.83 -37.85 25.05
N ALA A 8 9.50 -37.69 23.90
CA ALA A 8 9.62 -36.39 23.23
C ALA A 8 8.32 -36.11 22.44
N LEU A 9 7.48 -35.25 23.00
CA LEU A 9 6.29 -34.73 22.32
C LEU A 9 6.72 -33.64 21.33
N VAL A 10 6.86 -34.00 20.05
CA VAL A 10 7.12 -33.04 18.98
C VAL A 10 5.80 -32.34 18.63
N LEU A 11 5.61 -31.13 19.18
CA LEU A 11 4.52 -30.25 18.78
C LEU A 11 4.80 -29.68 17.39
N PHE A 12 4.15 -30.25 16.37
CA PHE A 12 4.02 -29.62 15.07
C PHE A 12 3.13 -28.38 15.21
N VAL A 13 3.75 -27.21 15.35
CA VAL A 13 3.05 -25.93 15.18
C VAL A 13 2.91 -25.70 13.68
N SER A 14 1.79 -26.13 13.10
CA SER A 14 1.40 -25.73 11.75
C SER A 14 1.14 -24.22 11.77
N ILE A 15 2.11 -23.45 11.27
CA ILE A 15 1.95 -22.01 11.01
C ILE A 15 0.95 -21.91 9.85
N VAL A 16 -0.33 -21.82 10.18
CA VAL A 16 -1.36 -21.46 9.19
C VAL A 16 -1.06 -20.02 8.79
N SER A 17 -0.39 -19.83 7.65
CA SER A 17 -0.27 -18.51 7.05
C SER A 17 -1.69 -18.05 6.75
N ALA A 18 -2.17 -17.04 7.47
CA ALA A 18 -3.48 -16.45 7.20
C ALA A 18 -3.50 -16.05 5.71
N GLU A 19 -4.49 -16.57 4.99
CA GLU A 19 -4.66 -16.29 3.57
C GLU A 19 -4.98 -14.80 3.42
N GLN A 20 -4.01 -14.03 2.91
CA GLN A 20 -4.16 -12.59 2.75
C GLN A 20 -5.29 -12.33 1.75
N LYS A 21 -6.39 -11.73 2.21
CA LYS A 21 -7.57 -11.52 1.37
C LYS A 21 -7.29 -10.51 0.26
N ALA A 22 -8.05 -10.61 -0.82
CA ALA A 22 -8.00 -9.65 -1.92
C ALA A 22 -8.59 -8.28 -1.53
N LEU A 23 -7.91 -7.21 -1.93
CA LEU A 23 -8.45 -5.85 -2.01
C LEU A 23 -9.56 -5.80 -3.06
N SER A 24 -10.41 -4.77 -2.99
CA SER A 24 -11.48 -4.54 -3.98
C SER A 24 -10.96 -4.18 -5.39
N LEU A 25 -9.64 -3.99 -5.56
CA LEU A 25 -8.97 -3.49 -6.76
C LEU A 25 -8.35 -4.59 -7.62
N THR A 26 -8.29 -4.34 -8.92
CA THR A 26 -7.43 -5.05 -9.90
C THR A 26 -6.24 -4.17 -10.28
N ALA A 27 -5.19 -4.75 -10.85
CA ALA A 27 -4.04 -3.99 -11.36
C ALA A 27 -4.45 -2.92 -12.40
N LYS A 28 -5.40 -3.27 -13.28
CA LYS A 28 -5.94 -2.32 -14.28
C LYS A 28 -6.69 -1.16 -13.62
N GLN A 29 -7.53 -1.43 -12.63
CA GLN A 29 -8.24 -0.38 -11.88
C GLN A 29 -7.26 0.52 -11.13
N PHE A 30 -6.21 -0.04 -10.55
CA PHE A 30 -5.15 0.74 -9.92
C PHE A 30 -4.46 1.66 -10.92
N ASN A 31 -3.96 1.14 -12.05
CA ASN A 31 -3.26 1.93 -13.07
C ASN A 31 -4.11 3.10 -13.57
N ASN A 32 -5.39 2.85 -13.85
CA ASN A 32 -6.30 3.88 -14.31
C ASN A 32 -6.67 4.88 -13.21
N GLY A 33 -6.91 4.38 -12.00
CA GLY A 33 -7.35 5.17 -10.86
C GLY A 33 -6.29 6.16 -10.39
N VAL A 34 -5.01 5.79 -10.35
CA VAL A 34 -3.95 6.75 -9.98
C VAL A 34 -3.82 7.89 -10.99
N LYS A 35 -3.88 7.57 -12.29
CA LYS A 35 -3.88 8.56 -13.38
C LYS A 35 -5.10 9.50 -13.30
N GLN A 36 -6.24 8.99 -12.87
CA GLN A 36 -7.47 9.77 -12.67
C GLN A 36 -7.39 10.64 -11.41
N TYR A 37 -7.10 10.06 -10.24
CA TYR A 37 -7.22 10.74 -8.97
C TYR A 37 -6.10 11.76 -8.72
N PHE A 38 -4.88 11.55 -9.24
CA PHE A 38 -3.85 12.60 -9.18
C PHE A 38 -4.28 13.89 -9.87
N LYS A 39 -5.05 13.82 -10.97
CA LYS A 39 -5.56 14.99 -11.68
C LYS A 39 -6.65 15.74 -10.92
N THR A 40 -7.26 15.13 -9.89
CA THR A 40 -8.35 15.77 -9.12
C THR A 40 -7.85 16.76 -8.08
N ILE A 41 -6.55 16.75 -7.79
CA ILE A 41 -5.90 17.61 -6.83
C ILE A 41 -4.81 18.40 -7.57
N PRO A 42 -4.91 19.75 -7.67
CA PRO A 42 -3.97 20.54 -8.47
C PRO A 42 -2.50 20.25 -8.16
N GLN A 43 -2.14 20.17 -6.88
CA GLN A 43 -0.78 19.87 -6.45
C GLN A 43 -0.33 18.42 -6.72
N CYS A 44 -1.25 17.48 -6.95
CA CYS A 44 -0.91 16.10 -7.33
C CYS A 44 -0.84 15.91 -8.85
N SER A 45 -1.36 16.87 -9.63
CA SER A 45 -1.46 16.74 -11.09
C SER A 45 -0.09 16.76 -11.81
N THR A 46 0.96 17.21 -11.13
CA THR A 46 2.35 17.20 -11.62
C THR A 46 3.01 15.83 -11.53
N ILE A 47 2.40 14.89 -10.81
CA ILE A 47 2.91 13.52 -10.68
C ILE A 47 2.69 12.78 -11.99
N LYS A 48 3.79 12.39 -12.62
CA LYS A 48 3.79 11.54 -13.81
C LYS A 48 3.71 10.08 -13.38
N VAL A 49 2.88 9.31 -14.08
CA VAL A 49 2.67 7.89 -13.81
C VAL A 49 3.17 7.11 -15.02
N ASP A 50 4.20 6.30 -14.82
CA ASP A 50 4.75 5.45 -15.87
C ASP A 50 3.82 4.26 -16.18
N GLU A 51 4.06 3.56 -17.28
CA GLU A 51 3.29 2.35 -17.58
C GLU A 51 3.57 1.23 -16.58
N MET A 52 2.51 0.52 -16.20
CA MET A 52 2.61 -0.60 -15.28
C MET A 52 3.20 -1.80 -16.00
N ARG A 53 4.22 -2.42 -15.39
CA ARG A 53 4.86 -3.64 -15.88
C ARG A 53 4.42 -4.81 -15.01
N LEU A 54 3.86 -5.84 -15.64
CA LEU A 54 3.52 -7.09 -14.97
C LEU A 54 4.67 -8.09 -15.12
N PHE A 55 4.93 -8.88 -14.08
CA PHE A 55 5.98 -9.89 -14.05
C PHE A 55 5.56 -11.08 -13.19
N ASN A 56 6.33 -12.18 -13.25
CA ASN A 56 5.98 -13.47 -12.64
C ASN A 56 4.58 -13.94 -13.07
N ASP A 57 4.37 -14.04 -14.39
CA ASP A 57 3.09 -14.45 -15.01
C ASP A 57 1.87 -13.60 -14.58
N GLY A 58 2.13 -12.34 -14.21
CA GLY A 58 1.09 -11.41 -13.76
C GLY A 58 0.79 -11.46 -12.26
N ALA A 59 1.50 -12.26 -11.48
CA ALA A 59 1.36 -12.29 -10.02
C ALA A 59 1.89 -11.01 -9.34
N ASN A 60 2.70 -10.22 -10.04
CA ASN A 60 3.23 -8.96 -9.52
C ASN A 60 3.16 -7.84 -10.55
N GLY A 61 3.02 -6.61 -10.06
CA GLY A 61 3.06 -5.39 -10.85
C GLY A 61 4.09 -4.41 -10.31
N TYR A 62 4.78 -3.71 -11.22
CA TYR A 62 5.69 -2.62 -10.89
C TYR A 62 5.33 -1.37 -11.66
N GLN A 63 5.35 -0.23 -10.99
CA GLN A 63 5.10 1.08 -11.57
C GLN A 63 5.92 2.15 -10.85
N GLU A 64 6.25 3.23 -11.55
CA GLU A 64 6.89 4.40 -10.95
C GLU A 64 5.96 5.61 -11.03
N PHE A 65 5.91 6.37 -9.95
CA PHE A 65 5.40 7.74 -9.97
C PHE A 65 6.57 8.71 -9.87
N LYS A 66 6.56 9.77 -10.68
CA LYS A 66 7.64 10.75 -10.77
C LYS A 66 7.11 12.13 -10.46
N GLN A 67 7.71 12.78 -9.46
CA GLN A 67 7.46 14.17 -9.12
C GLN A 67 8.80 14.89 -9.05
N GLU A 68 9.09 15.74 -10.03
CA GLU A 68 10.40 16.40 -10.16
C GLU A 68 11.54 15.38 -10.19
N ASN A 69 12.45 15.43 -9.21
CA ASN A 69 13.57 14.50 -9.03
C ASN A 69 13.25 13.33 -8.08
N ILE A 70 12.01 13.24 -7.58
CA ILE A 70 11.57 12.18 -6.66
C ILE A 70 10.88 11.07 -7.45
N THR A 71 11.33 9.84 -7.21
CA THR A 71 10.67 8.64 -7.72
C THR A 71 10.02 7.88 -6.57
N PHE A 72 8.76 7.50 -6.77
CA PHE A 72 8.02 6.61 -5.90
C PHE A 72 7.87 5.26 -6.61
N ALA A 73 8.45 4.21 -6.02
CA ALA A 73 8.32 2.86 -6.54
C ALA A 73 7.05 2.22 -5.99
N VAL A 74 6.25 1.67 -6.89
CA VAL A 74 5.00 0.98 -6.59
C VAL A 74 5.18 -0.50 -6.90
N ILE A 75 4.92 -1.34 -5.90
CA ILE A 75 4.93 -2.79 -6.03
C ILE A 75 3.53 -3.30 -5.70
N LEU A 76 2.98 -4.11 -6.59
CA LEU A 76 1.67 -4.73 -6.46
C LEU A 76 1.82 -6.25 -6.36
N LYS A 77 1.08 -6.87 -5.46
CA LYS A 77 0.86 -8.32 -5.46
C LYS A 77 -0.54 -8.63 -5.95
N ILE A 78 -0.66 -9.63 -6.81
CA ILE A 78 -1.88 -9.96 -7.55
C ILE A 78 -2.18 -11.44 -7.35
N ASP A 79 -3.41 -11.76 -6.98
CA ASP A 79 -3.88 -13.14 -6.85
C ASP A 79 -4.29 -13.76 -8.20
N GLU A 80 -4.59 -15.05 -8.20
CA GLU A 80 -5.01 -15.81 -9.38
C GLU A 80 -6.34 -15.31 -9.97
N LYS A 81 -7.13 -14.53 -9.21
CA LYS A 81 -8.38 -13.89 -9.65
C LYS A 81 -8.15 -12.46 -10.17
N ASN A 82 -6.88 -12.09 -10.40
CA ASN A 82 -6.44 -10.78 -10.87
C ASN A 82 -6.82 -9.62 -9.92
N LYS A 83 -6.93 -9.91 -8.62
CA LYS A 83 -7.17 -8.93 -7.57
C LYS A 83 -5.88 -8.60 -6.85
N LEU A 84 -5.75 -7.34 -6.44
CA LEU A 84 -4.61 -6.91 -5.64
C LEU A 84 -4.73 -7.49 -4.24
N THR A 85 -3.67 -8.08 -3.71
CA THR A 85 -3.55 -8.48 -2.31
C THR A 85 -2.68 -7.52 -1.52
N ASN A 86 -1.84 -6.76 -2.22
CA ASN A 86 -0.96 -5.77 -1.64
C ASN A 86 -0.70 -4.60 -2.60
N ILE A 87 -0.62 -3.39 -2.05
CA ILE A 87 -0.10 -2.20 -2.72
C ILE A 87 0.97 -1.62 -1.79
N GLN A 88 2.23 -1.65 -2.23
CA GLN A 88 3.33 -1.00 -1.53
C GLN A 88 3.82 0.18 -2.37
N ILE A 89 3.95 1.35 -1.74
CA ILE A 89 4.53 2.54 -2.37
C ILE A 89 5.65 3.03 -1.47
N THR A 90 6.85 3.16 -2.04
CA THR A 90 8.04 3.63 -1.34
C THR A 90 8.62 4.83 -2.05
N SER A 91 9.14 5.79 -1.30
CA SER A 91 9.88 6.91 -1.86
C SER A 91 11.38 6.58 -1.91
N SER A 92 12.06 6.97 -2.99
CA SER A 92 13.52 6.91 -3.12
C SER A 92 14.25 7.89 -2.17
N THR A 93 13.52 8.81 -1.55
CA THR A 93 14.00 9.83 -0.62
C THR A 93 13.29 9.70 0.74
N ASN A 94 13.64 10.58 1.69
CA ASN A 94 13.08 10.54 3.04
C ASN A 94 11.97 11.58 3.27
N ALA A 95 11.20 11.38 4.33
CA ALA A 95 10.07 12.22 4.69
C ALA A 95 10.42 13.68 5.09
N LYS A 96 11.70 14.05 5.26
CA LYS A 96 12.09 15.45 5.49
C LYS A 96 12.02 16.29 4.20
N ASN A 97 12.05 15.65 3.03
CA ASN A 97 11.86 16.34 1.76
C ASN A 97 10.37 16.65 1.51
N GLU A 98 10.05 17.89 1.16
CA GLU A 98 8.68 18.37 1.00
C GLU A 98 7.96 17.73 -0.20
N GLN A 99 8.63 17.64 -1.36
CA GLN A 99 8.09 16.99 -2.55
C GLN A 99 7.78 15.52 -2.28
N SER A 100 8.61 14.85 -1.48
CA SER A 100 8.40 13.47 -1.05
C SER A 100 7.14 13.37 -0.20
N ARG A 101 6.94 14.27 0.78
CA ARG A 101 5.73 14.29 1.61
C ARG A 101 4.48 14.52 0.78
N GLN A 102 4.54 15.49 -0.14
CA GLN A 102 3.44 15.78 -1.05
C GLN A 102 3.11 14.58 -1.93
N GLY A 103 4.11 13.95 -2.55
CA GLY A 103 3.89 12.79 -3.42
C GLY A 103 3.37 11.57 -2.67
N MET A 104 3.83 11.33 -1.44
CA MET A 104 3.27 10.27 -0.58
C MET A 104 1.84 10.57 -0.14
N LEU A 105 1.52 11.82 0.23
CA LEU A 105 0.16 12.25 0.54
C LEU A 105 -0.77 12.07 -0.67
N CYS A 106 -0.34 12.51 -1.85
CA CYS A 106 -1.07 12.32 -3.11
C CYS A 106 -1.30 10.84 -3.43
N SER A 107 -0.26 10.01 -3.27
CA SER A 107 -0.32 8.56 -3.48
C SER A 107 -1.31 7.90 -2.52
N THR A 108 -1.25 8.25 -1.24
CA THR A 108 -2.18 7.78 -0.20
C THR A 108 -3.62 8.16 -0.52
N TYR A 109 -3.85 9.43 -0.87
CA TYR A 109 -5.15 9.94 -1.29
C TYR A 109 -5.71 9.18 -2.48
N ALA A 110 -4.91 8.97 -3.54
CA ALA A 110 -5.34 8.24 -4.72
C ALA A 110 -5.72 6.80 -4.38
N VAL A 111 -4.92 6.12 -3.55
CA VAL A 111 -5.25 4.76 -3.08
C VAL A 111 -6.56 4.73 -2.31
N MET A 112 -6.76 5.64 -1.36
CA MET A 112 -8.02 5.74 -0.60
C MET A 112 -9.24 5.97 -1.53
N ARG A 113 -9.13 6.87 -2.51
CA ARG A 113 -10.19 7.10 -3.50
C ARG A 113 -10.45 5.88 -4.38
N MET A 114 -9.41 5.11 -4.74
CA MET A 114 -9.55 3.89 -5.52
C MET A 114 -10.21 2.76 -4.73
N LEU A 115 -9.87 2.59 -3.45
CA LEU A 115 -10.46 1.55 -2.60
C LEU A 115 -11.96 1.78 -2.40
N GLN A 116 -12.38 3.05 -2.29
CA GLN A 116 -13.76 3.43 -1.94
C GLN A 116 -14.32 4.54 -2.84
N PRO A 117 -14.42 4.34 -4.17
CA PRO A 117 -14.70 5.41 -5.12
C PRO A 117 -16.11 6.02 -4.99
N LYS A 118 -17.04 5.28 -4.37
CA LYS A 118 -18.44 5.69 -4.13
C LYS A 118 -18.67 6.29 -2.75
N LEU A 119 -17.82 5.98 -1.77
CA LEU A 119 -18.03 6.33 -0.36
C LEU A 119 -17.04 7.39 0.13
N ALA A 120 -15.82 7.41 -0.40
CA ALA A 120 -14.80 8.39 -0.05
C ALA A 120 -14.92 9.63 -0.95
N SER A 121 -15.37 10.75 -0.36
CA SER A 121 -15.29 12.05 -1.01
C SER A 121 -13.82 12.49 -1.17
N LYS A 122 -13.59 13.53 -1.97
CA LYS A 122 -12.25 14.09 -2.17
C LYS A 122 -11.70 14.61 -0.84
N GLU A 123 -12.52 15.37 -0.14
CA GLU A 123 -12.21 16.03 1.13
C GLU A 123 -11.95 15.00 2.24
N ASP A 124 -12.79 13.95 2.33
CA ASP A 124 -12.63 12.91 3.34
C ASP A 124 -11.35 12.11 3.11
N ALA A 125 -11.07 11.70 1.87
CA ALA A 125 -9.85 10.97 1.55
C ALA A 125 -8.58 11.78 1.84
N LEU A 126 -8.58 13.09 1.54
CA LEU A 126 -7.46 13.97 1.88
C LEU A 126 -7.29 14.11 3.40
N LYS A 127 -8.39 14.31 4.13
CA LYS A 127 -8.37 14.43 5.60
C LYS A 127 -7.83 13.15 6.23
N GLN A 128 -8.30 11.99 5.79
CA GLN A 128 -7.85 10.69 6.30
C GLN A 128 -6.39 10.42 5.94
N ALA A 129 -5.96 10.72 4.71
CA ALA A 129 -4.57 10.60 4.31
C ALA A 129 -3.65 11.50 5.16
N GLY A 130 -4.03 12.76 5.39
CA GLY A 130 -3.29 13.67 6.26
C GLY A 130 -3.21 13.17 7.71
N HIS A 131 -4.33 12.67 8.25
CA HIS A 131 -4.38 12.11 9.59
C HIS A 131 -3.47 10.89 9.76
N LEU A 132 -3.47 9.97 8.79
CA LEU A 132 -2.57 8.82 8.75
C LEU A 132 -1.09 9.25 8.85
N TRP A 133 -0.70 10.25 8.07
CA TRP A 133 0.69 10.73 8.07
C TRP A 133 1.07 11.52 9.31
N GLU A 134 0.14 12.23 9.94
CA GLU A 134 0.40 12.88 11.23
C GLU A 134 0.68 11.83 12.32
N LEU A 135 -0.11 10.75 12.35
CA LEU A 135 0.07 9.67 13.33
C LEU A 135 1.31 8.81 13.05
N ALA A 136 1.69 8.65 11.78
CA ALA A 136 2.87 7.87 11.37
C ALA A 136 4.22 8.59 11.54
N LYS A 137 4.21 9.85 12.01
CA LYS A 137 5.38 10.75 12.03
C LYS A 137 6.54 10.21 12.85
N ASP A 138 6.24 9.66 14.02
CA ASP A 138 7.26 9.21 14.99
C ASP A 138 7.46 7.69 14.99
N ALA A 139 6.44 6.93 14.59
CA ALA A 139 6.48 5.47 14.50
C ALA A 139 5.54 4.97 13.39
N PRO A 140 5.76 3.75 12.84
CA PRO A 140 4.81 3.17 11.91
C PRO A 140 3.40 3.15 12.49
N PHE A 141 2.43 3.69 11.75
CA PHE A 141 1.04 3.73 12.15
C PHE A 141 0.18 2.99 11.14
N GLU A 142 -0.86 2.34 11.64
CA GLU A 142 -1.79 1.57 10.82
C GLU A 142 -3.23 1.94 11.19
N MET A 143 -4.04 2.14 10.16
CA MET A 143 -5.47 2.36 10.31
C MET A 143 -6.27 1.39 9.47
N THR A 144 -7.44 1.04 9.99
CA THR A 144 -8.50 0.44 9.18
C THR A 144 -9.13 1.52 8.31
N TYR A 145 -9.23 1.26 7.01
CA TYR A 145 -9.93 2.07 6.05
C TYR A 145 -11.04 1.23 5.41
N PHE A 146 -12.25 1.32 5.97
CA PHE A 146 -13.36 0.44 5.65
C PHE A 146 -13.01 -1.04 5.89
N ASN A 147 -12.77 -1.83 4.83
CA ASN A 147 -12.45 -3.26 4.92
C ASN A 147 -10.95 -3.55 4.77
N ASP A 148 -10.15 -2.51 4.47
CA ASP A 148 -8.73 -2.62 4.17
C ASP A 148 -7.90 -2.03 5.32
N ARG A 149 -6.61 -2.36 5.37
CA ARG A 149 -5.62 -1.76 6.25
C ARG A 149 -4.65 -0.93 5.44
N ILE A 150 -4.31 0.25 5.97
CA ILE A 150 -3.28 1.11 5.42
C ILE A 150 -2.27 1.38 6.52
N LYS A 151 -1.05 0.91 6.31
CA LYS A 151 0.11 1.18 7.17
C LYS A 151 0.99 2.24 6.51
N ALA A 152 1.40 3.24 7.28
CA ALA A 152 2.32 4.28 6.86
C ALA A 152 3.51 4.37 7.82
N GLN A 153 4.67 4.74 7.30
CA GLN A 153 5.89 4.93 8.08
C GLN A 153 6.86 5.89 7.38
N PHE A 154 7.66 6.62 8.16
CA PHE A 154 8.59 7.64 7.65
C PHE A 154 9.98 7.08 7.29
N VAL A 155 10.35 5.90 7.82
CA VAL A 155 11.67 5.26 7.59
C VAL A 155 11.53 3.72 7.48
N PRO A 156 11.66 3.13 6.28
CA PRO A 156 11.67 3.79 4.96
C PRO A 156 10.37 4.56 4.72
N PHE A 157 10.38 5.58 3.86
CA PHE A 157 9.19 6.38 3.62
C PHE A 157 8.21 5.61 2.73
N GLU A 158 7.17 5.05 3.35
CA GLU A 158 6.37 3.98 2.76
C GLU A 158 4.90 4.07 3.15
N ILE A 159 4.02 3.67 2.22
CA ILE A 159 2.69 3.16 2.53
C ILE A 159 2.55 1.73 2.05
N ASN A 160 1.80 0.94 2.81
CA ASN A 160 1.50 -0.44 2.52
C ASN A 160 0.02 -0.70 2.77
N VAL A 161 -0.69 -1.19 1.75
CA VAL A 161 -2.13 -1.45 1.78
C VAL A 161 -2.40 -2.92 1.55
N TYR A 162 -3.20 -3.50 2.43
CA TYR A 162 -3.52 -4.91 2.44
C TYR A 162 -4.81 -5.17 3.23
N THR A 163 -5.29 -6.41 3.24
CA THR A 163 -6.50 -6.81 3.98
C THR A 163 -6.15 -7.59 5.27
N ASN A 164 -7.13 -7.71 6.16
CA ASN A 164 -7.10 -8.60 7.32
C ASN A 164 -6.96 -10.08 6.95
#